data_AF-A0A243Q6Z9-F1
#
_entry.id   AF-A0A243Q6Z9-F1
#
_cell.length_a   1.000
_cell.length_b   1.000
_cell.length_c   1.000
_cell.angle_alpha   90.00
_cell.angle_beta   90.00
_cell.angle_gamma   90.00
#
_symmetry.space_group_name_H-M   'P 1'
#
loop_
_entity.id
_entity.type
_entity.pdbx_description
1 polymer ?
#
loop_
_entity_poly.entity_id
_entity_poly.type
_entity_poly.pdbx_seq_one_letter_code
_entity_poly.pdbx_strand_id
1 'polypeptide(L)' 'MSLPQWIALGLTILAVVFILQNRTTVRIELFWVSVESPLWFILAVVFIVGWVVGVLAARGRYRQRRPH' A
#
# COMPACT_ATOMS: atom_id res chain seq x y z
N MET A 1 -22.87 -6.77 12.68
CA MET A 1 -21.51 -6.57 12.13
C MET A 1 -20.51 -6.56 13.27
N SER A 2 -19.40 -7.28 13.11
CA SER A 2 -18.32 -7.34 14.11
C SER A 2 -17.40 -6.12 14.02
N LEU A 3 -16.65 -5.80 15.08
CA LEU A 3 -15.70 -4.67 15.12
C LEU A 3 -14.72 -4.66 13.91
N PRO A 4 -14.15 -5.80 13.47
CA PRO A 4 -13.29 -5.83 12.28
C PRO A 4 -14.01 -5.43 10.99
N GLN A 5 -15.31 -5.76 10.85
CA GLN A 5 -16.10 -5.39 9.67
C GLN A 5 -16.33 -3.88 9.60
N TRP A 6 -16.56 -3.22 10.75
CA TRP A 6 -16.68 -1.77 10.81
C TRP A 6 -15.37 -1.06 10.48
N ILE A 7 -14.24 -1.59 10.95
CA ILE A 7 -12.91 -1.07 10.61
C ILE A 7 -12.66 -1.21 9.11
N ALA A 8 -12.94 -2.38 8.53
CA ALA A 8 -12.79 -2.62 7.10
C ALA A 8 -13.68 -1.66 6.27
N LEU A 9 -14.93 -1.44 6.70
CA LEU A 9 -15.84 -0.51 6.05
C LEU A 9 -15.31 0.94 6.12
N GLY A 10 -14.87 1.38 7.30
CA GLY A 10 -14.28 2.70 7.49
C GLY A 10 -13.03 2.93 6.64
N LEU A 11 -12.12 1.95 6.59
CA LEU A 11 -10.93 2.00 5.72
C LEU A 11 -11.30 2.05 4.24
N THR A 12 -12.35 1.33 3.83
CA THR A 12 -12.84 1.34 2.44
C THR A 12 -13.35 2.73 2.06
N ILE A 13 -14.18 3.34 2.90
CA ILE A 13 -14.71 4.69 2.67
C ILE A 13 -13.57 5.70 2.63
N LEU A 14 -12.63 5.62 3.57
CA LEU A 14 -11.47 6.51 3.62
C LEU A 14 -10.63 6.40 2.34
N ALA A 15 -10.39 5.18 1.85
CA ALA A 15 -9.67 4.95 0.60
C ALA A 15 -10.41 5.57 -0.60
N VAL A 16 -11.73 5.38 -0.72
CA VAL A 16 -12.54 5.97 -1.80
C VAL A 16 -12.49 7.50 -1.76
N VAL A 17 -12.66 8.10 -0.57
CA VAL A 17 -12.57 9.57 -0.39
C VAL A 17 -11.17 10.07 -0.75
N PHE A 18 -10.13 9.38 -0.29
CA PHE A 18 -8.74 9.73 -0.58
C PHE A 18 -8.45 9.69 -2.08
N ILE A 19 -8.92 8.66 -2.79
CA ILE A 19 -8.84 8.56 -4.25
C ILE A 19 -9.57 9.72 -4.92
N LEU A 20 -10.81 10.01 -4.53
CA LEU A 20 -11.64 11.03 -5.17
C LEU A 20 -11.14 12.45 -4.93
N GLN A 21 -10.61 12.76 -3.74
CA GLN A 21 -10.08 14.07 -3.37
C GLN A 21 -8.71 14.33 -3.97
N ASN A 22 -7.82 13.33 -3.99
CA ASN A 22 -6.44 13.51 -4.43
C ASN A 22 -6.25 13.12 -5.91
N ARG A 23 -7.24 13.40 -6.76
CA ARG A 23 -7.17 13.14 -8.21
C ARG A 23 -6.32 14.14 -8.98
N THR A 24 -6.03 15.28 -8.37
CA THR A 24 -5.16 16.30 -8.96
C THR A 24 -3.77 15.71 -9.17
N THR A 25 -3.33 15.75 -10.42
CA THR A 25 -2.00 15.26 -10.81
C THR A 25 -0.97 16.24 -10.26
N VAL A 26 -0.08 15.72 -9.42
CA VAL A 26 1.13 16.44 -8.98
C VAL A 26 2.32 15.82 -9.69
N ARG A 27 3.25 16.68 -10.07
CA ARG A 27 4.51 16.26 -10.66
C ARG A 27 5.45 15.80 -9.54
N ILE A 28 5.89 14.55 -9.62
CA ILE A 28 6.77 13.92 -8.63
C ILE A 28 8.04 13.47 -9.35
N GLU A 29 9.20 13.76 -8.77
CA GLU A 29 10.50 13.32 -9.30
C GLU A 29 10.85 11.95 -8.70
N LEU A 30 10.77 10.89 -9.51
CA LEU A 30 11.20 9.55 -9.13
C LEU A 30 12.62 9.28 -9.68
N PHE A 31 13.62 9.46 -8.83
CA PHE A 31 15.06 9.26 -9.10
C PHE A 31 15.61 10.15 -10.23
N TRP A 32 15.18 9.90 -11.48
CA TRP A 32 15.54 10.63 -12.70
C TRP A 32 14.35 10.81 -13.67
N VAL A 33 13.14 10.36 -13.28
CA VAL A 33 11.94 10.38 -14.10
C VAL A 33 10.87 11.24 -13.42
N SER A 34 10.45 12.30 -14.10
CA SER A 34 9.30 13.08 -13.66
C SER A 34 8.00 12.39 -14.08
N VAL A 35 7.18 12.01 -13.11
CA VAL A 35 5.88 11.40 -13.37
C VAL A 35 4.80 12.30 -12.81
N GLU A 36 3.86 12.69 -13.68
CA GLU A 36 2.61 13.28 -13.23
C GLU A 36 1.69 12.17 -12.76
N SER A 37 1.39 12.15 -11.47
CA SER A 37 0.50 11.16 -10.92
C SER A 37 -0.28 11.69 -9.72
N PRO A 38 -1.48 11.17 -9.50
CA PRO A 38 -2.19 11.38 -8.24
C PRO A 38 -1.39 10.80 -7.07
N LEU A 39 -1.32 11.50 -5.94
CA LEU A 39 -0.58 11.03 -4.75
C LEU A 39 -1.03 9.64 -4.29
N TRP A 40 -2.33 9.36 -4.36
CA TRP A 40 -2.88 8.07 -3.94
C TRP A 40 -2.32 6.89 -4.74
N PHE A 41 -2.01 7.11 -6.01
CA PHE A 41 -1.48 6.07 -6.88
C PHE A 41 -0.07 5.67 -6.47
N ILE A 42 0.80 6.66 -6.21
CA ILE A 42 2.17 6.41 -5.76
C ILE A 42 2.19 5.71 -4.40
N LEU A 43 1.37 6.17 -3.45
CA LEU A 43 1.28 5.53 -2.13
C LEU A 43 0.82 4.07 -2.22
N ALA A 44 -0.16 3.78 -3.09
CA ALA A 44 -0.62 2.41 -3.34
C ALA A 44 0.50 1.54 -3.93
N VAL A 45 1.25 2.04 -4.91
CA VAL A 45 2.39 1.33 -5.50
C VAL A 45 3.46 1.03 -4.45
N VAL A 46 3.88 2.03 -3.66
CA VAL A 46 4.87 1.85 -2.59
C VAL A 46 4.38 0.84 -1.55
N PHE A 47 3.11 0.92 -1.16
CA PHE A 47 2.51 -0.04 -0.24
C PHE A 47 2.57 -1.48 -0.78
N ILE A 48 2.19 -1.69 -2.05
CA ILE A 48 2.25 -3.01 -2.70
C ILE A 48 3.68 -3.54 -2.74
N VAL A 49 4.65 -2.70 -3.10
CA VAL A 49 6.08 -3.09 -3.11
C VAL A 49 6.54 -3.51 -1.71
N GLY A 50 6.27 -2.68 -0.70
CA GLY A 50 6.63 -2.99 0.69
C GLY A 50 5.96 -4.26 1.20
N TRP A 51 4.69 -4.48 0.86
CA TRP A 51 3.95 -5.70 1.19
C TRP A 51 4.59 -6.94 0.56
N VAL A 52 4.91 -6.90 -0.74
CA VAL A 52 5.56 -8.00 -1.44
C VAL A 52 6.91 -8.34 -0.79
N VAL A 53 7.74 -7.33 -0.53
CA VAL A 53 9.02 -7.50 0.18
C VAL A 53 8.80 -8.13 1.56
N GLY A 54 7.83 -7.63 2.33
CA GLY A 54 7.49 -8.16 3.66
C GLY A 54 7.04 -9.62 3.63
N VAL A 55 6.18 -9.99 2.66
CA VAL A 55 5.73 -11.37 2.47
C VAL A 55 6.88 -12.28 2.09
N LEU A 56 7.74 -11.88 1.16
CA LEU A 56 8.91 -12.67 0.75
C LEU A 56 9.90 -12.86 1.91
N ALA A 57 10.18 -11.79 2.66
CA ALA A 57 11.03 -11.85 3.84
C ALA A 57 10.44 -12.72 4.97
N ALA A 58 9.11 -12.68 5.16
CA ALA A 58 8.42 -13.56 6.13
C ALA A 58 8.48 -15.04 5.70
N ARG A 59 8.31 -15.33 4.41
CA ARG A 59 8.45 -16.68 3.84
C ARG A 59 9.86 -17.25 4.02
N GLY A 60 10.90 -16.42 3.85
CA GLY A 60 12.28 -16.80 4.11
C GLY A 60 12.54 -17.19 5.57
N ARG A 61 12.00 -16.42 6.52
CA ARG A 61 12.16 -16.66 7.97
C ARG A 61 11.44 -17.92 8.47
N TYR A 62 10.33 -18.33 7.86
CA TYR A 62 9.63 -19.55 8.22
C TYR A 62 10.45 -20.82 7.90
N ARG A 63 11.28 -20.76 6.86
CA ARG A 63 12.15 -21.89 6.45
C ARG A 63 13.32 -22.14 7.41
N GLN A 64 13.70 -21.14 8.21
CA GLN A 64 14.87 -21.20 9.08
C GLN A 64 14.54 -21.61 10.52
N ARG A 65 13.26 -21.71 10.89
CA ARG A 65 12.79 -22.20 12.20
C ARG A 65 12.38 -23.68 12.18
N ARG A 66 13.11 -24.54 11.47
CA ARG A 66 13.08 -25.99 11.74
C ARG A 66 14.25 -26.31 12.69
N PRO A 67 14.04 -26.28 14.02
CA PRO A 67 14.98 -26.93 14.93
C PRO A 67 14.94 -28.44 14.66
N HIS A 68 16.13 -29.03 14.50
CA HIS A 68 16.35 -30.48 14.50
C HIS A 68 16.18 -31.02 15.92
#